data_AF-A0A1X7NL97-F1
#
_entry.id   AF-A0A1X7NL97-F1
#
_cell.length_a   1.000
_cell.length_b   1.000
_cell.length_c   1.000
_cell.angle_alpha   90.00
_cell.angle_beta   90.00
_cell.angle_gamma   90.00
#
_symmetry.space_group_name_H-M   'P 1'
#
loop_
_entity.id
_entity.type
_entity.pdbx_description
1 polymer ?
#
loop_
_entity_poly.entity_id
_entity_poly.type
_entity_poly.pdbx_seq_one_letter_code
_entity_poly.pdbx_strand_id
1 'polypeptide(L)'
;MLERDQRPQPVGEFQDPDAWMEACEVFGEDGALSRLRIFCKELADHLDRIENARPGNAALRDMAHRAAGRAGMFGFLALASASADLDEAARHDRGVALALERWMQQAQRVAKAVPE
;
A
#
# COMPACT_ATOMS: atom_id res chain seq x y z
N MET A 1 12.06 34.17 16.60
CA MET A 1 12.06 32.71 16.86
C MET A 1 11.21 32.11 15.76
N LEU A 2 11.82 31.59 14.68
CA LEU A 2 11.07 30.96 13.60
C LEU A 2 10.73 29.55 14.07
N GLU A 3 9.51 29.35 14.57
CA GLU A 3 8.90 28.03 14.55
C GLU A 3 8.77 27.66 13.08
N ARG A 4 9.74 26.89 12.58
CA ARG A 4 9.56 26.19 11.33
C ARG A 4 8.41 25.23 11.59
N ASP A 5 7.27 25.56 11.04
CA ASP A 5 6.09 24.72 10.87
C ASP A 5 6.51 23.51 10.00
N GLN A 6 7.29 22.59 10.58
CA GLN A 6 7.84 21.42 9.91
C GLN A 6 6.74 20.39 9.84
N ARG A 7 5.85 20.59 8.86
CA ARG A 7 4.85 19.58 8.53
C ARG A 7 5.58 18.29 8.11
N PRO A 8 5.11 17.11 8.57
CA PRO A 8 5.62 15.84 8.13
C PRO A 8 5.60 15.78 6.61
N GLN A 9 6.75 15.51 5.99
CA GLN A 9 6.86 15.39 4.55
C GLN A 9 6.47 13.97 4.13
N PRO A 10 5.73 13.79 3.02
CA PRO A 10 5.48 12.47 2.48
C PRO A 10 6.80 11.75 2.18
N VAL A 11 6.81 10.43 2.38
CA VAL A 11 8.00 9.59 2.26
C VAL A 11 8.23 9.13 0.81
N GLY A 12 7.22 9.24 -0.05
CA GLY A 12 7.32 8.85 -1.47
C GLY A 12 6.62 9.82 -2.42
N GLU A 13 7.07 9.83 -3.68
CA GLU A 13 6.56 10.70 -4.77
C GLU A 13 5.07 10.49 -5.06
N PHE A 14 4.53 9.31 -4.74
CA PHE A 14 3.15 8.90 -5.08
C PHE A 14 2.20 8.91 -3.87
N GLN A 15 2.63 9.53 -2.78
CA GLN A 15 1.88 9.58 -1.52
C GLN A 15 1.07 10.88 -1.45
N ASP A 16 -0.23 10.75 -1.19
CA ASP A 16 -1.09 11.90 -0.86
C ASP A 16 -0.60 12.57 0.45
N PRO A 17 -0.21 13.87 0.40
CA PRO A 17 0.31 14.57 1.57
C PRO A 17 -0.71 14.73 2.71
N ASP A 18 -2.00 14.87 2.41
CA ASP A 18 -3.04 15.08 3.41
C ASP A 18 -3.30 13.78 4.18
N ALA A 19 -3.34 12.65 3.47
CA ALA A 19 -3.44 11.33 4.11
C ALA A 19 -2.21 11.02 4.99
N TRP A 20 -1.02 11.43 4.56
CA TRP A 20 0.19 11.29 5.38
C TRP A 20 0.14 12.16 6.64
N MET A 21 -0.32 13.41 6.53
CA MET A 21 -0.51 14.27 7.69
C MET A 21 -1.54 13.66 8.66
N GLU A 22 -2.67 13.16 8.18
CA GLU A 22 -3.67 12.49 9.01
C GLU A 22 -3.08 11.26 9.72
N ALA A 23 -2.29 10.44 9.02
CA ALA A 23 -1.60 9.31 9.64
C ALA A 23 -0.62 9.76 10.74
N CYS A 24 0.11 10.87 10.53
CA CYS A 24 1.01 11.45 11.53
C CYS A 24 0.24 12.02 12.73
N GLU A 25 -0.92 12.64 12.52
CA GLU A 25 -1.78 13.14 13.60
C GLU A 25 -2.32 11.99 14.48
N VAL A 26 -2.70 10.87 13.86
CA VAL A 26 -3.26 9.71 14.57
C VAL A 26 -2.20 8.90 15.31
N PHE A 27 -1.02 8.70 14.71
CA PHE A 27 0.00 7.76 15.24
C PHE A 27 1.26 8.43 15.79
N GLY A 28 1.42 9.75 15.61
CA GLY A 28 2.71 10.42 15.68
C GLY A 28 3.58 10.09 14.46
N GLU A 29 4.51 10.99 14.11
CA GLU A 29 5.38 10.83 12.92
C GLU A 29 6.18 9.52 12.94
N ASP A 30 6.88 9.23 14.05
CA ASP A 30 7.62 7.96 14.22
C ASP A 30 6.70 6.73 14.14
N GLY A 31 5.49 6.85 14.68
CA GLY A 31 4.48 5.80 14.69
C GLY A 31 3.89 5.55 13.29
N ALA A 32 3.70 6.60 12.50
CA ALA A 32 3.26 6.53 11.11
C ALA A 32 4.37 5.92 10.24
N LEU A 33 5.62 6.37 10.41
CA LEU A 33 6.78 5.86 9.68
C LEU A 33 7.02 4.36 9.97
N SER A 34 6.95 3.94 11.23
CA SER A 34 7.10 2.53 11.61
C SER A 34 6.03 1.65 10.96
N ARG A 35 4.76 2.08 10.97
CA ARG A 35 3.66 1.35 10.33
C ARG A 35 3.76 1.33 8.81
N LEU A 36 4.26 2.41 8.22
CA LEU A 36 4.53 2.52 6.80
C LEU A 36 5.64 1.54 6.39
N ARG A 37 6.74 1.45 7.14
CA ARG A 37 7.80 0.44 6.92
C ARG A 37 7.26 -0.99 6.97
N ILE A 38 6.44 -1.30 7.98
CA ILE A 38 5.77 -2.61 8.08
C ILE A 38 4.90 -2.87 6.84
N PHE A 39 4.18 -1.85 6.37
CA PHE A 39 3.33 -1.97 5.19
C PHE A 39 4.14 -2.26 3.93
N CYS A 40 5.23 -1.51 3.70
CA CYS A 40 6.14 -1.74 2.57
C CYS A 40 6.73 -3.16 2.60
N LYS A 41 7.12 -3.65 3.77
CA LYS A 41 7.61 -5.02 3.94
C LYS A 41 6.54 -6.07 3.61
N GLU A 42 5.32 -5.91 4.12
CA GLU A 42 4.22 -6.83 3.82
C GLU A 42 3.90 -6.89 2.32
N LEU A 43 3.96 -5.74 1.61
CA LEU A 43 3.80 -5.72 0.16
C LEU A 43 4.92 -6.48 -0.54
N ALA A 44 6.17 -6.34 -0.10
CA ALA A 44 7.29 -7.12 -0.64
C ALA A 44 7.10 -8.63 -0.42
N ASP A 45 6.66 -9.04 0.78
CA ASP A 45 6.38 -10.44 1.10
C ASP A 45 5.21 -11.00 0.25
N HIS A 46 4.19 -10.18 -0.03
CA HIS A 46 3.10 -10.57 -0.92
C HIS A 46 3.55 -10.74 -2.37
N LEU A 47 4.39 -9.83 -2.88
CA LEU A 47 4.97 -9.93 -4.22
C LEU A 47 5.79 -11.22 -4.37
N ASP A 48 6.69 -11.50 -3.44
CA ASP A 48 7.49 -12.72 -3.44
C ASP A 48 6.60 -13.98 -3.42
N ARG A 49 5.58 -13.99 -2.56
CA ARG A 49 4.62 -15.10 -2.50
C ARG A 49 3.86 -15.29 -3.82
N ILE A 50 3.49 -14.21 -4.51
CA ILE A 50 2.80 -14.31 -5.80
C ILE A 50 3.72 -14.93 -6.86
N GLU A 51 4.99 -14.49 -6.91
CA GLU A 51 5.98 -14.98 -7.86
C GLU A 51 6.33 -16.46 -7.63
N ASN A 52 6.50 -16.87 -6.36
CA ASN A 52 6.98 -18.20 -6.01
C ASN A 52 5.88 -19.25 -5.82
N ALA A 53 4.70 -18.86 -5.32
CA ALA A 53 3.68 -19.81 -4.87
C ALA A 53 2.35 -19.73 -5.63
N ARG A 54 2.17 -18.73 -6.51
CA ARG A 54 0.95 -18.55 -7.33
C ARG A 54 -0.35 -18.77 -6.52
N PRO A 55 -0.61 -17.91 -5.53
CA PRO A 55 -1.74 -18.06 -4.62
C PRO A 55 -3.07 -18.10 -5.39
N GLY A 56 -4.00 -18.94 -4.93
CA GLY A 56 -5.36 -18.96 -5.47
C GLY A 56 -6.18 -17.72 -5.11
N ASN A 57 -7.34 -17.57 -5.75
CA ASN A 57 -8.19 -16.37 -5.65
C ASN A 57 -8.54 -15.95 -4.21
N ALA A 58 -8.80 -16.90 -3.30
CA ALA A 58 -9.09 -16.57 -1.91
C ALA A 58 -7.92 -15.86 -1.21
N ALA A 59 -6.68 -16.30 -1.46
CA ALA A 59 -5.49 -15.68 -0.89
C ALA A 59 -5.18 -14.34 -1.57
N LEU A 60 -5.39 -14.23 -2.88
CA LEU A 60 -5.27 -12.94 -3.59
C LEU A 60 -6.26 -11.90 -3.05
N ARG A 61 -7.50 -12.33 -2.79
CA ARG A 61 -8.54 -11.50 -2.20
C ARG A 61 -8.12 -10.98 -0.82
N ASP A 62 -7.65 -11.87 0.05
CA ASP A 62 -7.22 -11.49 1.40
C ASP A 62 -6.03 -10.52 1.38
N MET A 63 -5.05 -10.72 0.48
CA MET A 63 -3.91 -9.82 0.28
C MET A 63 -4.39 -8.43 -0.19
N ALA A 64 -5.24 -8.41 -1.22
CA ALA A 64 -5.76 -7.19 -1.79
C ALA A 64 -6.61 -6.40 -0.79
N HIS A 65 -7.52 -7.06 -0.08
CA HIS A 65 -8.37 -6.42 0.92
C HIS A 65 -7.56 -5.73 2.03
N ARG A 66 -6.54 -6.42 2.56
CA ARG A 66 -5.65 -5.84 3.60
C ARG A 66 -4.82 -4.68 3.05
N ALA A 67 -4.32 -4.81 1.83
CA ALA A 67 -3.53 -3.76 1.18
C ALA A 67 -4.37 -2.50 0.90
N ALA A 68 -5.64 -2.65 0.51
CA ALA A 68 -6.52 -1.52 0.17
C ALA A 68 -6.67 -0.52 1.34
N GLY A 69 -7.01 -1.02 2.54
CA GLY A 69 -7.22 -0.17 3.70
C GLY A 69 -5.96 0.58 4.13
N ARG A 70 -4.80 -0.10 4.12
CA ARG A 70 -3.51 0.51 4.49
C ARG A 70 -3.00 1.47 3.42
N ALA A 71 -3.16 1.12 2.14
CA ALA A 71 -2.82 2.01 1.04
C ALA A 71 -3.62 3.31 1.10
N GLY A 72 -4.93 3.23 1.42
CA GLY A 72 -5.77 4.40 1.63
C GLY A 72 -5.29 5.26 2.80
N MET A 73 -5.05 4.64 3.96
CA MET A 73 -4.55 5.32 5.17
C MET A 73 -3.24 6.07 4.93
N PHE A 74 -2.33 5.52 4.14
CA PHE A 74 -1.05 6.16 3.83
C PHE A 74 -1.07 6.98 2.55
N GLY A 75 -2.21 7.20 1.89
CA GLY A 75 -2.29 8.07 0.71
C GLY A 75 -1.81 7.45 -0.62
N PHE A 76 -1.63 6.13 -0.70
CA PHE A 76 -1.27 5.43 -1.94
C PHE A 76 -2.54 5.09 -2.76
N LEU A 77 -3.23 6.11 -3.26
CA LEU A 77 -4.54 5.96 -3.91
C LEU A 77 -4.53 4.98 -5.10
N ALA A 78 -3.47 4.97 -5.90
CA ALA A 78 -3.33 4.04 -7.02
C ALA A 78 -3.26 2.57 -6.56
N LEU A 79 -2.55 2.29 -5.45
CA LEU A 79 -2.50 0.96 -4.86
C LEU A 79 -3.83 0.59 -4.20
N ALA A 80 -4.50 1.54 -3.53
CA ALA A 80 -5.80 1.31 -2.93
C ALA A 80 -6.84 0.91 -3.98
N SER A 81 -6.90 1.64 -5.10
CA SER A 81 -7.78 1.33 -6.24
C SER A 81 -7.43 -0.02 -6.88
N ALA A 82 -6.14 -0.28 -7.16
CA ALA A 82 -5.72 -1.55 -7.75
C ALA A 82 -6.02 -2.73 -6.82
N SER A 83 -5.98 -2.52 -5.50
CA SER A 83 -6.34 -3.52 -4.49
C SER A 83 -7.84 -3.80 -4.48
N ALA A 84 -8.68 -2.77 -4.59
CA ALA A 84 -10.13 -2.97 -4.73
C ALA A 84 -10.48 -3.73 -6.02
N ASP A 85 -9.84 -3.38 -7.14
CA ASP A 85 -10.03 -4.06 -8.42
C ASP A 85 -9.63 -5.54 -8.34
N LEU A 86 -8.51 -5.87 -7.68
CA LEU A 86 -8.06 -7.25 -7.50
C LEU A 86 -8.98 -8.04 -6.55
N ASP A 87 -9.42 -7.44 -5.46
CA ASP A 87 -10.39 -8.06 -4.52
C ASP A 87 -11.68 -8.46 -5.26
N GLU A 88 -12.23 -7.55 -6.06
CA GLU A 88 -13.44 -7.77 -6.85
C GLU A 88 -13.22 -8.82 -7.96
N ALA A 89 -12.12 -8.71 -8.70
CA ALA A 89 -11.77 -9.67 -9.75
C ALA A 89 -11.62 -11.09 -9.19
N ALA A 90 -10.94 -11.24 -8.05
CA ALA A 90 -10.74 -12.52 -7.38
C ALA A 90 -12.04 -13.08 -6.78
N ARG A 91 -12.94 -12.21 -6.28
CA ARG A 91 -14.26 -12.59 -5.77
C ARG A 91 -15.16 -13.17 -6.86
N HIS A 92 -15.12 -12.61 -8.06
CA HIS A 92 -15.96 -13.00 -9.20
C HIS A 92 -15.27 -13.93 -10.21
N ASP A 93 -14.01 -14.31 -9.94
CA ASP A 93 -13.15 -15.09 -10.84
C ASP A 93 -13.12 -14.55 -12.28
N ARG A 94 -13.06 -13.22 -12.40
CA ARG A 94 -13.16 -12.52 -13.69
C ARG A 94 -12.11 -11.43 -13.79
N GLY A 95 -11.27 -11.51 -14.83
CA GLY A 95 -10.25 -10.50 -15.09
C GLY A 95 -9.09 -10.50 -14.08
N VAL A 96 -8.93 -11.59 -13.30
CA VAL A 96 -7.92 -11.72 -12.24
C VAL A 96 -6.51 -11.42 -12.74
N ALA A 97 -6.12 -11.94 -13.90
CA ALA A 97 -4.76 -11.76 -14.44
C ALA A 97 -4.40 -10.28 -14.63
N LEU A 98 -5.31 -9.49 -15.23
CA LEU A 98 -5.08 -8.06 -15.48
C LEU A 98 -5.09 -7.25 -14.18
N ALA A 99 -6.01 -7.56 -13.27
CA ALA A 99 -6.09 -6.88 -11.97
C ALA A 99 -4.84 -7.18 -11.12
N LEU A 100 -4.36 -8.44 -11.15
CA LEU A 100 -3.16 -8.87 -10.44
C LEU A 100 -1.91 -8.18 -10.97
N GLU A 101 -1.74 -8.11 -12.30
CA GLU A 101 -0.60 -7.42 -12.91
C GLU A 101 -0.54 -5.95 -12.49
N ARG A 102 -1.67 -5.24 -12.56
CA ARG A 102 -1.77 -3.83 -12.12
C ARG A 102 -1.46 -3.68 -10.63
N TRP A 103 -2.00 -4.57 -9.81
CA TRP A 103 -1.75 -4.58 -8.38
C TRP A 103 -0.26 -4.77 -8.07
N MET A 104 0.40 -5.75 -8.71
CA MET A 104 1.82 -6.01 -8.52
C MET A 104 2.69 -4.80 -8.90
N GLN A 105 2.35 -4.11 -10.00
CA GLN A 105 3.07 -2.90 -10.41
C GLN A 105 2.98 -1.79 -9.35
N GLN A 106 1.80 -1.54 -8.77
CA GLN A 106 1.64 -0.52 -7.73
C GLN A 106 2.30 -0.96 -6.41
N ALA A 107 2.13 -2.22 -6.02
CA ALA A 107 2.74 -2.77 -4.81
C ALA A 107 4.26 -2.67 -4.87
N GLN A 108 4.88 -2.93 -6.03
CA GLN A 108 6.33 -2.82 -6.20
C GLN A 108 6.85 -1.38 -6.07
N ARG A 109 6.08 -0.39 -6.54
CA ARG A 109 6.42 1.04 -6.36
C ARG A 109 6.37 1.44 -4.89
N VAL A 110 5.31 1.05 -4.18
CA VAL A 110 5.12 1.39 -2.76
C VAL A 110 6.10 0.64 -1.86
N ALA A 111 6.39 -0.63 -2.14
CA ALA A 111 7.37 -1.41 -1.36
C ALA A 111 8.78 -0.79 -1.37
N LYS A 112 9.12 -0.02 -2.42
CA LYS A 112 10.40 0.68 -2.56
C LYS A 112 10.39 2.13 -2.06
N ALA A 113 9.25 2.62 -1.56
CA ALA A 113 9.09 4.02 -1.22
C ALA A 113 9.83 4.45 0.05
N VAL A 114 10.08 3.52 0.98
CA VAL A 114 10.70 3.85 2.27
C VAL A 114 12.09 3.21 2.34
N PRO A 115 13.17 4.00 2.43
CA PRO A 115 14.49 3.46 2.69
C PRO A 115 14.58 2.88 4.11
N GLU A 116 15.37 1.81 4.26
CA GLU A 116 15.63 1.13 5.54
C GLU A 116 16.16 2.10 6.61
#